data_AF-A0AAW2JS54-F1
#
_entry.id   AF-A0AAW2JS54-F1
#
_cell.length_a   1.000
_cell.length_b   1.000
_cell.length_c   1.000
_cell.angle_alpha   90.00
_cell.angle_beta   90.00
_cell.angle_gamma   90.00
#
_symmetry.space_group_name_H-M   'P 1'
#
loop_
_entity.id
_entity.type
_entity.pdbx_description
1 polymer ?
#
loop_
_entity_poly.entity_id
_entity_poly.type
_entity_poly.pdbx_seq_one_letter_code
_entity_poly.pdbx_strand_id
1 'polypeptide(L)'
;MLLMGEQLGCINEVLTIVSMLSVPSVFFRPKDRVEESDAAREKFFVPESDHLTLLNVYQQWKANQYRGDWCNDHFLHVKGLRKAREVRSQLLDILKTLKIPLTSCGPDWDVVRKAICSAYFHNAARLKGVGEYVNCRNGMPCHLHPSSAIYGLGYTPDYVVYHELILTTKEYMQCATAVEPQWLAELGPMFFSVKESDTSMLEHKKEQKQEKTAMEEEMENLRKVQEERERENLEKERMKRAKEQQQVSMPGLKQGSSTYLRPKKLGL
;
A
#
# COMPACT_ATOMS: atom_id res chain seq x y z
N MET A 1 -1.71 -13.86 -10.68
CA MET A 1 -1.52 -14.28 -9.27
C MET A 1 -0.12 -14.86 -9.01
N LEU A 2 0.24 -16.04 -9.54
CA LEU A 2 1.54 -16.70 -9.23
C LEU A 2 2.77 -15.83 -9.52
N LEU A 3 2.80 -15.18 -10.70
CA LEU A 3 3.89 -14.27 -11.07
C LEU A 3 4.01 -13.06 -10.13
N MET A 4 2.87 -12.50 -9.68
CA MET A 4 2.89 -11.43 -8.67
C MET A 4 3.33 -11.97 -7.31
N GLY A 5 2.95 -13.20 -6.97
CA GLY A 5 3.38 -13.87 -5.75
C GLY A 5 4.90 -14.07 -5.69
N GLU A 6 5.57 -14.28 -6.82
CA GLU A 6 7.03 -14.27 -6.91
C GLU A 6 7.59 -12.88 -6.59
N GLN A 7 7.10 -11.84 -7.28
CA GLN A 7 7.57 -10.46 -7.11
C GLN A 7 7.38 -9.95 -5.67
N LEU A 8 6.29 -10.35 -5.03
CA LEU A 8 5.93 -9.97 -3.67
C LEU A 8 6.48 -10.92 -2.60
N GLY A 9 7.13 -12.03 -2.98
CA GLY A 9 7.73 -12.97 -2.04
C GLY A 9 6.75 -13.91 -1.32
N CYS A 10 5.49 -14.03 -1.75
CA CYS A 10 4.43 -14.84 -1.14
C CYS A 10 4.00 -16.06 -1.98
N ILE A 11 4.90 -16.57 -2.84
CA ILE A 11 4.54 -17.59 -3.82
C ILE A 11 4.07 -18.92 -3.19
N ASN A 12 4.58 -19.30 -2.03
CA ASN A 12 4.20 -20.55 -1.38
C ASN A 12 2.72 -20.57 -0.96
N GLU A 13 2.23 -19.47 -0.39
CA GLU A 13 0.86 -19.25 0.04
C GLU A 13 -0.06 -19.14 -1.18
N VAL A 14 0.30 -18.29 -2.14
CA VAL A 14 -0.44 -18.09 -3.39
C VAL A 14 -0.58 -19.40 -4.17
N LEU A 15 0.48 -20.21 -4.25
CA LEU A 15 0.45 -21.51 -4.89
C LEU A 15 -0.58 -22.45 -4.25
N THR A 16 -0.73 -22.40 -2.93
CA THR A 16 -1.76 -23.18 -2.22
C THR A 16 -3.14 -22.68 -2.57
N ILE A 17 -3.36 -21.36 -2.53
CA ILE A 17 -4.66 -20.73 -2.83
C ILE A 17 -5.09 -21.08 -4.26
N VAL A 18 -4.22 -20.89 -5.26
CA VAL A 18 -4.50 -21.22 -6.66
C VAL A 18 -4.87 -22.70 -6.81
N SER A 19 -4.20 -23.59 -6.09
CA SER A 19 -4.50 -25.03 -6.13
C SER A 19 -5.86 -25.38 -5.52
N MET A 20 -6.25 -24.67 -4.46
CA MET A 20 -7.55 -24.82 -3.79
C MET A 20 -8.70 -24.24 -4.63
N LEU A 21 -8.46 -23.13 -5.34
CA LEU A 21 -9.44 -22.55 -6.28
C LEU A 21 -9.65 -23.42 -7.53
N SER A 22 -8.63 -24.19 -7.93
CA SER A 22 -8.70 -25.05 -9.12
C SER A 22 -9.55 -26.31 -8.94
N VAL A 23 -10.02 -26.59 -7.72
CA VAL A 23 -10.91 -27.71 -7.41
C VAL A 23 -12.29 -27.18 -7.00
N PRO A 24 -13.36 -27.97 -7.17
CA PRO A 24 -14.66 -27.62 -6.62
C PRO A 24 -14.59 -27.36 -5.11
N SER A 25 -15.55 -26.59 -4.59
CA SER A 25 -15.64 -26.24 -3.17
C SER A 25 -15.35 -27.44 -2.27
N VAL A 26 -14.35 -27.30 -1.40
CA VAL A 26 -13.92 -28.34 -0.47
C VAL A 26 -14.84 -28.48 0.73
N PHE A 27 -15.70 -27.49 0.99
CA PHE A 27 -16.66 -27.53 2.10
C PHE A 27 -17.87 -28.38 1.73
N PHE A 28 -18.22 -29.30 2.63
CA PHE A 28 -19.39 -30.14 2.53
C PHE A 28 -20.44 -29.66 3.53
N ARG A 29 -21.69 -29.42 3.11
CA ARG A 29 -22.78 -28.97 3.98
C ARG A 29 -23.97 -29.94 3.91
N PRO A 30 -24.00 -31.01 4.73
CA PRO A 30 -25.08 -31.98 4.74
C PRO A 30 -26.39 -31.36 5.27
N LYS A 31 -27.52 -31.69 4.62
CA LYS A 31 -28.84 -31.13 4.99
C LYS A 31 -29.29 -31.50 6.40
N ASP A 32 -28.84 -32.65 6.91
CA ASP A 32 -29.24 -33.14 8.23
C ASP A 32 -28.37 -32.60 9.38
N ARG A 33 -27.20 -32.02 9.06
CA ARG A 33 -26.23 -31.52 10.06
C ARG A 33 -25.66 -30.16 9.66
N VAL A 34 -26.55 -29.26 9.30
CA VAL A 34 -26.20 -27.92 8.81
C VAL A 34 -25.47 -27.11 9.89
N GLU A 35 -25.99 -27.09 11.12
CA GLU A 35 -25.42 -26.31 12.22
C GLU A 35 -24.01 -26.79 12.60
N GLU A 36 -23.80 -28.11 12.71
CA GLU A 36 -22.48 -28.69 12.99
C GLU A 36 -21.46 -28.36 11.89
N SER A 37 -21.90 -28.42 10.63
CA SER A 37 -21.07 -28.11 9.47
C SER A 37 -20.68 -26.64 9.42
N ASP A 38 -21.62 -25.73 9.70
CA ASP A 38 -21.37 -24.30 9.70
C ASP A 38 -20.44 -23.93 10.88
N ALA A 39 -20.66 -24.50 12.08
CA ALA A 39 -19.78 -24.30 13.24
C ALA A 39 -18.36 -24.84 13.03
N ALA A 40 -18.21 -25.98 12.33
CA ALA A 40 -16.89 -26.50 11.97
C ALA A 40 -16.18 -25.57 10.97
N ARG A 41 -16.95 -25.00 10.04
CA ARG A 41 -16.45 -24.09 9.01
C ARG A 41 -15.99 -22.75 9.58
N GLU A 42 -16.73 -22.19 10.54
CA GLU A 42 -16.40 -20.94 11.22
C GLU A 42 -15.01 -20.96 11.86
N LYS A 43 -14.55 -22.13 12.36
CA LYS A 43 -13.19 -22.30 12.92
C LYS A 43 -12.07 -22.05 11.92
N PHE A 44 -12.36 -22.13 10.61
CA PHE A 44 -11.38 -21.86 9.56
C PHE A 44 -11.43 -20.43 9.05
N PHE A 45 -12.49 -19.67 9.37
CA PHE A 45 -12.73 -18.37 8.79
C PHE A 45 -11.62 -17.38 9.13
N VAL A 46 -11.14 -16.72 8.08
CA VAL A 46 -10.31 -15.54 8.17
C VAL A 46 -11.22 -14.35 7.82
N PRO A 47 -11.50 -13.43 8.76
CA PRO A 47 -12.50 -12.37 8.60
C PRO A 47 -12.33 -11.50 7.36
N GLU A 48 -11.10 -11.36 6.88
CA GLU A 48 -10.73 -10.47 5.78
C GLU A 48 -10.77 -11.17 4.41
N SER A 49 -10.76 -12.51 4.36
CA SER A 49 -10.51 -13.23 3.12
C SER A 49 -10.98 -14.69 3.11
N ASP A 50 -11.85 -15.03 2.16
CA ASP A 50 -12.17 -16.42 1.82
C ASP A 50 -10.96 -17.15 1.20
N HIS A 51 -10.12 -16.43 0.44
CA HIS A 51 -8.91 -17.02 -0.15
C HIS A 51 -7.93 -17.47 0.94
N LEU A 52 -7.74 -16.65 1.99
CA LEU A 52 -6.95 -17.03 3.16
C LEU A 52 -7.63 -18.11 4.00
N THR A 53 -8.96 -18.14 4.03
CA THR A 53 -9.71 -19.26 4.64
C THR A 53 -9.36 -20.59 3.96
N LEU A 54 -9.30 -20.64 2.61
CA LEU A 54 -8.86 -21.83 1.88
C LEU A 54 -7.40 -22.22 2.19
N LEU A 55 -6.53 -21.23 2.35
CA LEU A 55 -5.14 -21.45 2.77
C LEU A 55 -5.09 -22.07 4.17
N ASN A 56 -5.85 -21.52 5.13
CA ASN A 56 -5.94 -22.02 6.49
C ASN A 56 -6.42 -23.48 6.54
N VAL A 57 -7.49 -23.81 5.80
CA VAL A 57 -7.98 -25.19 5.67
C VAL A 57 -6.88 -26.13 5.19
N TYR A 58 -6.16 -25.77 4.12
CA TYR A 58 -5.09 -26.61 3.58
C TYR A 58 -3.92 -26.77 4.58
N GLN A 59 -3.54 -25.70 5.26
CA GLN A 59 -2.47 -25.72 6.27
C GLN A 59 -2.83 -26.61 7.46
N GLN A 60 -4.06 -26.51 7.98
CA GLN A 60 -4.52 -27.38 9.06
C GLN A 60 -4.62 -28.84 8.63
N TRP A 61 -5.09 -29.11 7.40
CA TRP A 61 -5.11 -30.46 6.86
C TRP A 61 -3.70 -31.05 6.72
N LYS A 62 -2.73 -30.25 6.27
CA LYS A 62 -1.31 -30.62 6.19
C LYS A 62 -0.71 -30.88 7.57
N ALA A 63 -1.02 -30.05 8.57
CA ALA A 63 -0.56 -30.24 9.96
C ALA A 63 -1.11 -31.55 10.56
N ASN A 64 -2.33 -31.92 10.20
CA ASN A 64 -2.96 -33.19 10.55
C ASN A 64 -2.58 -34.35 9.60
N GLN A 65 -1.38 -34.30 9.00
CA GLN A 65 -0.78 -35.36 8.18
C GLN A 65 -1.66 -35.82 7.01
N TYR A 66 -2.49 -34.94 6.46
CA TYR A 66 -3.38 -35.25 5.33
C TYR A 66 -4.42 -36.36 5.64
N ARG A 67 -4.80 -36.53 6.91
CA ARG A 67 -5.74 -37.58 7.34
C ARG A 67 -7.14 -37.35 6.77
N GLY A 68 -7.77 -38.44 6.31
CA GLY A 68 -9.15 -38.41 5.81
C GLY A 68 -10.17 -38.27 6.92
N ASP A 69 -9.94 -38.90 8.07
CA ASP A 69 -10.83 -38.83 9.23
C ASP A 69 -10.98 -37.39 9.72
N TRP A 70 -9.86 -36.65 9.81
CA TRP A 70 -9.85 -35.24 10.18
C TRP A 70 -10.72 -34.41 9.25
N CYS A 71 -10.69 -34.67 7.94
CA CYS A 71 -11.57 -33.98 7.00
C CYS A 71 -13.05 -34.30 7.24
N ASN A 72 -13.39 -35.54 7.59
CA ASN A 72 -14.77 -35.92 7.88
C ASN A 72 -15.28 -35.19 9.14
N ASP A 73 -14.45 -35.11 10.18
CA ASP A 73 -14.77 -34.41 11.44
C ASP A 73 -14.99 -32.90 11.22
N HIS A 74 -14.38 -32.33 10.18
CA HIS A 74 -14.46 -30.90 9.84
C HIS A 74 -15.34 -30.62 8.62
N PHE A 75 -16.12 -31.59 8.15
CA PHE A 75 -17.02 -31.47 7.00
C PHE A 75 -16.32 -30.98 5.72
N LEU A 76 -15.17 -31.58 5.42
CA LEU A 76 -14.36 -31.30 4.23
C LEU A 76 -14.33 -32.49 3.26
N HIS A 77 -14.45 -32.21 1.97
CA HIS A 77 -14.34 -33.20 0.92
C HIS A 77 -12.89 -33.69 0.74
N VAL A 78 -12.58 -34.88 1.25
CA VAL A 78 -11.25 -35.52 1.16
C VAL A 78 -10.76 -35.62 -0.29
N LYS A 79 -11.65 -36.00 -1.21
CA LYS A 79 -11.31 -36.13 -2.65
C LYS A 79 -10.90 -34.78 -3.25
N GLY A 80 -11.59 -33.70 -2.88
CA GLY A 80 -11.26 -32.33 -3.33
C GLY A 80 -9.90 -31.89 -2.81
N LEU A 81 -9.62 -32.09 -1.52
CA LEU A 81 -8.33 -31.75 -0.91
C LEU A 81 -7.15 -32.55 -1.48
N ARG A 82 -7.33 -33.86 -1.70
CA ARG A 82 -6.33 -34.69 -2.38
C ARG A 82 -6.05 -34.17 -3.78
N LYS A 83 -7.10 -33.81 -4.53
CA LYS A 83 -6.93 -33.25 -5.87
C LYS A 83 -6.19 -31.90 -5.83
N ALA A 84 -6.51 -31.03 -4.88
CA ALA A 84 -5.80 -29.76 -4.70
C ALA A 84 -4.31 -29.98 -4.40
N ARG A 85 -3.97 -31.01 -3.61
CA ARG A 85 -2.56 -31.38 -3.35
C ARG A 85 -1.83 -31.88 -4.60
N GLU A 86 -2.49 -32.66 -5.46
CA GLU A 86 -1.94 -33.07 -6.76
C GLU A 86 -1.66 -31.85 -7.64
N VAL A 87 -2.64 -30.96 -7.80
CA VAL A 87 -2.51 -29.72 -8.58
C VAL A 87 -1.37 -28.86 -8.04
N ARG A 88 -1.29 -28.71 -6.71
CA ARG A 88 -0.18 -27.98 -6.07
C ARG A 88 1.18 -28.58 -6.40
N SER A 89 1.29 -29.90 -6.41
CA SER A 89 2.55 -30.59 -6.71
C SER A 89 2.96 -30.38 -8.17
N GLN A 90 2.01 -30.44 -9.10
CA GLN A 90 2.25 -30.16 -10.51
C GLN A 90 2.69 -28.71 -10.74
N LEU A 91 1.98 -27.75 -10.14
CA LEU A 91 2.35 -26.34 -10.23
C LEU A 91 3.73 -26.07 -9.61
N LEU A 92 4.04 -26.74 -8.50
CA LEU A 92 5.37 -26.66 -7.88
C LEU A 92 6.48 -27.16 -8.81
N ASP A 93 6.26 -28.26 -9.51
CA ASP A 93 7.27 -28.81 -10.43
C ASP A 93 7.47 -27.91 -11.66
N ILE A 94 6.40 -27.23 -12.12
CA ILE A 94 6.51 -26.18 -13.14
C ILE A 94 7.36 -25.01 -12.62
N LEU A 95 7.10 -24.51 -11.40
CA LEU A 95 7.88 -23.42 -10.80
C LEU A 95 9.38 -23.79 -10.67
N LYS A 96 9.69 -25.03 -10.26
CA LYS A 96 11.07 -25.52 -10.22
C LYS A 96 11.72 -25.54 -11.60
N THR A 97 10.98 -25.97 -12.62
CA THR A 97 11.46 -26.00 -14.01
C THR A 97 11.79 -24.59 -14.51
N LEU A 98 10.96 -23.61 -14.11
CA LEU A 98 11.17 -22.19 -14.40
C LEU A 98 12.21 -21.52 -13.49
N LYS A 99 12.82 -22.26 -12.55
CA LYS A 99 13.80 -21.76 -11.56
C LYS A 99 13.27 -20.64 -10.66
N ILE A 100 11.96 -20.62 -10.42
CA ILE A 100 11.33 -19.66 -9.52
C ILE A 100 11.48 -20.18 -8.07
N PRO A 101 12.12 -19.42 -7.17
CA PRO A 101 12.33 -19.86 -5.79
C PRO A 101 11.01 -19.85 -5.01
N LEU A 102 10.85 -20.80 -4.09
CA LEU A 102 9.73 -20.80 -3.15
C LEU A 102 10.03 -19.88 -1.97
N THR A 103 9.36 -18.74 -1.93
CA THR A 103 9.38 -17.79 -0.81
C THR A 103 8.04 -17.79 -0.08
N SER A 104 8.07 -17.43 1.20
CA SER A 104 6.90 -17.29 2.06
C SER A 104 6.93 -15.91 2.73
N CYS A 105 5.77 -15.26 2.84
CA CYS A 105 5.66 -13.89 3.37
C CYS A 105 5.52 -13.80 4.91
N GLY A 106 5.62 -14.92 5.63
CA GLY A 106 5.55 -14.90 7.10
C GLY A 106 4.16 -14.47 7.61
N PRO A 107 4.07 -13.57 8.62
CA PRO A 107 2.80 -13.12 9.19
C PRO A 107 2.10 -12.03 8.37
N ASP A 108 2.72 -11.52 7.30
CA ASP A 108 2.17 -10.45 6.48
C ASP A 108 1.22 -11.03 5.41
N TRP A 109 -0.08 -11.00 5.73
CA TRP A 109 -1.13 -11.50 4.85
C TRP A 109 -1.55 -10.49 3.79
N ASP A 110 -1.21 -9.21 3.94
CA ASP A 110 -1.57 -8.16 2.98
C ASP A 110 -0.80 -8.33 1.68
N VAL A 111 0.43 -8.84 1.75
CA VAL A 111 1.21 -9.26 0.58
C VAL A 111 0.47 -10.32 -0.25
N VAL A 112 -0.21 -11.28 0.40
CA VAL A 112 -1.02 -12.31 -0.28
C VAL A 112 -2.29 -11.68 -0.86
N ARG A 113 -2.98 -10.83 -0.10
CA ARG A 113 -4.18 -10.11 -0.56
C ARG A 113 -3.88 -9.22 -1.77
N LYS A 114 -2.75 -8.52 -1.77
CA LYS A 114 -2.25 -7.73 -2.90
C LYS A 114 -1.96 -8.60 -4.12
N ALA A 115 -1.38 -9.79 -3.94
CA ALA A 115 -1.17 -10.74 -5.03
C ALA A 115 -2.49 -11.30 -5.62
N ILE A 116 -3.52 -11.47 -4.79
CA ILE A 116 -4.87 -11.85 -5.24
C ILE A 116 -5.51 -10.69 -6.01
N CYS A 117 -5.39 -9.48 -5.48
CA CYS A 117 -5.88 -8.25 -6.11
C CYS A 117 -5.32 -8.09 -7.53
N SER A 118 -4.03 -8.37 -7.76
CA SER A 118 -3.42 -8.23 -9.10
C SER A 118 -3.96 -9.23 -10.11
N ALA A 119 -4.51 -10.35 -9.66
CA ALA A 119 -5.10 -11.35 -10.55
C ALA A 119 -6.56 -11.02 -10.89
N TYR A 120 -7.31 -10.52 -9.91
CA TYR A 120 -8.75 -10.36 -9.97
C TYR A 120 -9.20 -8.90 -9.89
N PHE A 121 -8.32 -7.92 -10.18
CA PHE A 121 -8.68 -6.50 -10.18
C PHE A 121 -9.89 -6.19 -11.08
N HIS A 122 -10.10 -6.96 -12.15
CA HIS A 122 -11.26 -6.81 -13.04
C HIS A 122 -12.58 -7.28 -12.41
N ASN A 123 -12.49 -8.14 -11.39
CA ASN A 123 -13.58 -8.64 -10.55
C ASN A 123 -13.57 -7.91 -9.20
N ALA A 124 -13.33 -6.60 -9.22
CA ALA A 124 -13.46 -5.75 -8.04
C ALA A 124 -14.90 -5.27 -7.88
N ALA A 125 -15.35 -5.16 -6.64
CA ALA A 125 -16.64 -4.63 -6.25
C ALA A 125 -16.50 -3.68 -5.07
N ARG A 126 -17.31 -2.62 -5.06
CA ARG A 126 -17.35 -1.61 -4.00
C ARG A 126 -18.68 -1.66 -3.26
N LEU A 127 -18.66 -1.36 -1.97
CA LEU A 127 -19.84 -1.24 -1.15
C LEU A 127 -20.66 -0.02 -1.58
N LYS A 128 -21.96 -0.20 -1.80
CA LYS A 128 -22.90 0.90 -2.15
C LYS A 128 -23.95 1.11 -1.07
N GLY A 129 -24.33 0.04 -0.37
CA GLY A 129 -25.31 0.07 0.72
C GLY A 129 -25.10 -1.10 1.67
N VAL A 130 -26.05 -1.32 2.59
CA VAL A 130 -25.95 -2.39 3.59
C VAL A 130 -26.02 -3.76 2.90
N GLY A 131 -24.88 -4.45 2.80
CA GLY A 131 -24.78 -5.78 2.17
C GLY A 131 -25.00 -5.79 0.64
N GLU A 132 -25.01 -4.63 0.00
CA GLU A 132 -25.09 -4.49 -1.46
C GLU A 132 -23.76 -3.93 -1.99
N TYR A 133 -23.14 -4.72 -2.84
CA TYR A 133 -21.93 -4.34 -3.56
C TYR A 133 -22.27 -4.03 -5.02
N VAL A 134 -21.42 -3.24 -5.65
CA VAL A 134 -21.52 -2.95 -7.08
C VAL A 134 -20.16 -3.17 -7.70
N ASN A 135 -20.12 -3.96 -8.77
CA ASN A 135 -18.90 -4.21 -9.51
C ASN A 135 -18.33 -2.88 -10.04
N CYS A 136 -17.04 -2.66 -9.79
CA CYS A 136 -16.37 -1.39 -10.09
C CYS A 136 -16.24 -1.11 -11.59
N ARG A 137 -16.30 -2.13 -12.45
CA ARG A 137 -16.11 -2.01 -13.90
C ARG A 137 -17.41 -1.79 -14.66
N ASN A 138 -18.41 -2.62 -14.44
CA ASN A 138 -19.67 -2.60 -15.20
C ASN A 138 -20.84 -1.98 -14.44
N GLY A 139 -20.69 -1.68 -13.15
CA GLY A 139 -21.77 -1.12 -12.33
C GLY A 139 -22.88 -2.12 -12.00
N MET A 140 -22.68 -3.42 -12.24
CA MET A 140 -23.65 -4.47 -11.93
C MET A 140 -23.78 -4.63 -10.41
N PRO A 141 -25.01 -4.69 -9.87
CA PRO A 141 -25.23 -5.00 -8.46
C PRO A 141 -24.82 -6.46 -8.19
N CYS A 142 -24.13 -6.69 -7.08
CA CYS A 142 -23.67 -7.99 -6.64
C CYS A 142 -23.79 -8.10 -5.13
N HIS A 143 -23.98 -9.31 -4.63
CA HIS A 143 -24.07 -9.60 -3.20
C HIS A 143 -22.98 -10.57 -2.78
N LEU A 144 -22.53 -10.50 -1.53
CA LEU A 144 -21.66 -11.53 -0.98
C LEU A 144 -22.47 -12.84 -0.85
N HIS A 145 -21.89 -13.95 -1.28
CA HIS A 145 -22.52 -15.24 -1.09
C HIS A 145 -22.63 -15.54 0.43
N PRO A 146 -23.77 -16.08 0.93
CA PRO A 146 -23.95 -16.34 2.37
C PRO A 146 -22.93 -17.30 2.97
N SER A 147 -22.23 -18.07 2.13
CA SER A 147 -21.17 -18.97 2.56
C SER A 147 -19.81 -18.30 2.75
N SER A 148 -19.67 -17.01 2.42
CA SER A 148 -18.41 -16.27 2.56
C SER A 148 -18.16 -15.97 4.03
N ALA A 149 -16.89 -16.06 4.45
CA ALA A 149 -16.46 -15.66 5.79
C ALA A 149 -16.77 -14.18 6.06
N ILE A 150 -16.69 -13.33 5.01
CA ILE A 150 -16.92 -11.89 5.10
C ILE A 150 -18.39 -11.57 5.43
N TYR A 151 -19.33 -12.45 5.06
CA TYR A 151 -20.76 -12.21 5.29
C TYR A 151 -21.15 -12.26 6.78
N GLY A 152 -20.47 -13.09 7.59
CA GLY A 152 -20.93 -13.46 8.93
C GLY A 152 -20.37 -12.65 10.10
N LEU A 153 -19.38 -11.76 9.88
CA LEU A 153 -18.52 -11.24 10.96
C LEU A 153 -18.74 -9.77 11.34
N GLY A 154 -19.76 -9.11 10.77
CA GLY A 154 -20.12 -7.73 11.13
C GLY A 154 -19.17 -6.64 10.63
N TYR A 155 -18.08 -7.01 9.97
CA TYR A 155 -17.18 -6.11 9.25
C TYR A 155 -17.47 -6.19 7.75
N THR A 156 -17.94 -5.08 7.16
CA THR A 156 -18.18 -4.98 5.72
C THR A 156 -17.09 -4.13 5.08
N PRO A 157 -16.10 -4.72 4.39
CA PRO A 157 -15.06 -3.96 3.71
C PRO A 157 -15.62 -3.14 2.55
N ASP A 158 -15.09 -1.93 2.36
CA ASP A 158 -15.53 -0.99 1.31
C ASP A 158 -15.24 -1.53 -0.09
N TYR A 159 -14.11 -2.21 -0.27
CA TYR A 159 -13.70 -2.81 -1.53
C TYR A 159 -13.39 -4.29 -1.34
N VAL A 160 -13.92 -5.10 -2.25
CA VAL A 160 -13.70 -6.54 -2.29
C VAL A 160 -13.33 -6.98 -3.70
N VAL A 161 -12.54 -8.02 -3.76
CA VAL A 161 -12.22 -8.73 -4.99
C VAL A 161 -12.72 -10.16 -4.86
N TYR A 162 -13.37 -10.68 -5.90
CA TYR A 162 -13.97 -12.02 -5.90
C TYR A 162 -13.44 -12.90 -7.01
N HIS A 163 -13.48 -14.22 -6.77
CA HIS A 163 -13.03 -15.23 -7.72
C HIS A 163 -14.03 -15.44 -8.85
N GLU A 164 -15.28 -15.71 -8.49
CA GLU A 164 -16.37 -16.07 -9.41
C GLU A 164 -17.67 -15.35 -9.04
N LEU A 165 -18.52 -15.14 -10.04
CA LEU A 165 -19.85 -14.58 -9.88
C LEU A 165 -20.88 -15.63 -10.31
N ILE A 166 -21.76 -16.03 -9.39
CA ILE A 166 -22.84 -16.98 -9.67
C ILE A 166 -24.15 -16.23 -9.81
N LEU A 167 -24.80 -16.38 -10.96
CA LEU A 167 -26.16 -15.88 -11.19
C LEU A 167 -27.19 -16.91 -10.72
N THR A 168 -27.97 -16.56 -9.69
CA THR A 168 -29.13 -17.36 -9.24
C THR A 168 -30.40 -16.51 -9.25
N THR A 169 -30.99 -16.22 -8.09
CA THR A 169 -32.02 -15.18 -7.91
C THR A 169 -31.41 -13.78 -7.90
N LYS A 170 -30.18 -13.69 -7.41
CA LYS A 170 -29.32 -12.51 -7.42
C LYS A 170 -27.91 -12.96 -7.83
N GLU A 171 -27.09 -12.01 -8.23
CA GLU A 171 -25.68 -12.19 -8.52
C GLU A 171 -24.90 -12.30 -7.21
N TYR A 172 -24.36 -13.47 -6.92
CA TYR A 172 -23.57 -13.72 -5.72
C TYR A 172 -22.09 -13.88 -6.05
N MET A 173 -21.27 -13.09 -5.36
CA MET A 173 -19.82 -13.18 -5.39
C MET A 173 -19.36 -14.36 -4.54
N GLN A 174 -18.64 -15.29 -5.15
CA GLN A 174 -18.05 -16.44 -4.48
C GLN A 174 -16.55 -16.23 -4.26
N CYS A 175 -16.08 -16.61 -3.08
CA CYS A 175 -14.70 -16.48 -2.63
C CYS A 175 -14.19 -15.04 -2.76
N ALA A 176 -14.59 -14.21 -1.79
CA ALA A 176 -14.28 -12.79 -1.75
C ALA A 176 -13.10 -12.49 -0.81
N THR A 177 -12.42 -11.37 -1.04
CA THR A 177 -11.35 -10.87 -0.19
C THR A 177 -11.40 -9.36 -0.13
N ALA A 178 -11.33 -8.82 1.08
CA ALA A 178 -11.20 -7.40 1.31
C ALA A 178 -9.90 -6.90 0.70
N VAL A 179 -9.92 -5.76 0.00
CA VAL A 179 -8.74 -5.14 -0.59
C VAL A 179 -8.73 -3.64 -0.35
N GLU A 180 -7.54 -3.05 -0.33
CA GLU A 180 -7.40 -1.59 -0.27
C GLU A 180 -7.60 -0.94 -1.64
N PRO A 181 -8.19 0.26 -1.72
CA PRO A 181 -8.39 0.96 -2.98
C PRO A 181 -7.05 1.37 -3.64
N GLN A 182 -6.01 1.63 -2.86
CA GLN A 182 -4.67 1.93 -3.36
C GLN A 182 -4.11 0.76 -4.18
N TRP A 183 -4.29 -0.48 -3.72
CA TRP A 183 -3.82 -1.66 -4.44
C TRP A 183 -4.53 -1.84 -5.78
N LEU A 184 -5.84 -1.55 -5.84
CA LEU A 184 -6.59 -1.59 -7.08
C LEU A 184 -6.05 -0.57 -8.10
N ALA A 185 -5.74 0.65 -7.66
CA ALA A 185 -5.16 1.69 -8.51
C ALA A 185 -3.73 1.37 -8.96
N GLU A 186 -2.89 0.83 -8.07
CA GLU A 186 -1.52 0.45 -8.40
C GLU A 186 -1.45 -0.72 -9.39
N LEU A 187 -2.29 -1.75 -9.19
CA LEU A 187 -2.24 -3.00 -9.95
C LEU A 187 -3.08 -2.94 -11.23
N GLY A 188 -4.04 -2.02 -11.30
CA GLY A 188 -4.91 -1.80 -12.45
C GLY A 188 -5.04 -0.32 -12.83
N PRO A 189 -3.94 0.40 -13.12
CA PRO A 189 -3.98 1.85 -13.36
C PRO A 189 -4.79 2.26 -14.60
N MET A 190 -4.96 1.33 -15.55
CA MET A 190 -5.81 1.53 -16.73
C MET A 190 -7.30 1.47 -16.41
N PHE A 191 -7.68 0.85 -15.29
CA PHE A 191 -9.08 0.62 -14.89
C PHE A 191 -9.49 1.48 -13.70
N PHE A 192 -8.54 1.80 -12.83
CA PHE A 192 -8.78 2.46 -11.56
C PHE A 192 -7.94 3.72 -11.45
N SER A 193 -8.57 4.79 -10.99
CA SER A 193 -7.91 6.01 -10.58
C SER A 193 -8.44 6.36 -9.20
N VAL A 194 -7.53 6.62 -8.26
CA VAL A 194 -7.91 7.13 -6.95
C VAL A 194 -8.38 8.56 -7.15
N LYS A 195 -9.69 8.77 -7.06
CA LYS A 195 -10.22 10.13 -6.87
C LYS A 195 -10.01 10.48 -5.41
N GLU A 196 -9.07 11.38 -5.16
CA GLU A 196 -9.00 12.07 -3.89
C GLU A 196 -10.37 12.72 -3.62
N SER A 197 -11.03 12.28 -2.56
CA SER A 197 -12.29 12.84 -2.08
C SER A 197 -12.18 14.35 -1.80
N ASP A 198 -13.29 15.09 -1.81
CA ASP A 198 -13.29 16.52 -1.48
C ASP A 198 -12.72 16.82 -0.07
N THR A 199 -12.81 15.85 0.85
CA THR A 199 -12.17 15.86 2.17
C THR A 199 -10.65 15.82 2.10
N SER A 200 -10.07 14.96 1.25
CA SER A 200 -8.61 14.91 1.06
C SER A 200 -8.10 16.11 0.26
N MET A 201 -8.91 16.69 -0.63
CA MET A 201 -8.58 17.98 -1.29
C MET A 201 -8.49 19.14 -0.30
N LEU A 202 -9.37 19.18 0.71
CA LEU A 202 -9.33 20.18 1.78
C LEU A 202 -8.15 19.98 2.73
N GLU A 203 -7.82 18.72 3.06
CA GLU A 203 -6.66 18.36 3.88
C GLU A 203 -5.36 18.65 3.14
N HIS A 204 -5.23 18.24 1.88
CA HIS A 204 -4.07 18.52 1.05
C HIS A 204 -3.88 20.02 0.81
N LYS A 205 -4.97 20.78 0.65
CA LYS A 205 -4.91 22.26 0.57
C LYS A 205 -4.53 22.90 1.91
N LYS A 206 -4.86 22.28 3.05
CA LYS A 206 -4.40 22.70 4.38
C LYS A 206 -2.92 22.42 4.57
N GLU A 207 -2.45 21.22 4.20
CA GLU A 207 -1.04 20.81 4.26
C GLU A 207 -0.18 21.70 3.36
N GLN A 208 -0.56 21.89 2.09
CA GLN A 208 0.13 22.80 1.18
C GLN A 208 0.17 24.24 1.71
N LYS A 209 -0.91 24.71 2.36
CA LYS A 209 -0.93 26.03 2.99
C LYS A 209 0.00 26.10 4.19
N GLN A 210 0.04 25.06 5.02
CA GLN A 210 0.93 24.95 6.18
C GLN A 210 2.41 24.88 5.75
N GLU A 211 2.74 24.08 4.75
CA GLU A 211 4.09 24.00 4.18
C GLU A 211 4.52 25.35 3.60
N LYS A 212 3.63 26.02 2.87
CA LYS A 212 3.93 27.34 2.30
C LYS A 212 4.15 28.39 3.39
N THR A 213 3.33 28.41 4.45
CA THR A 213 3.55 29.32 5.58
C THR A 213 4.83 29.01 6.35
N ALA A 214 5.16 27.73 6.55
CA ALA A 214 6.41 27.32 7.21
C ALA A 214 7.63 27.75 6.37
N MET A 215 7.57 27.59 5.05
CA MET A 215 8.63 28.02 4.13
C MET A 215 8.79 29.54 4.08
N GLU A 216 7.69 30.30 4.15
CA GLU A 216 7.71 31.77 4.23
C GLU A 216 8.33 32.25 5.56
N GLU A 217 7.97 31.63 6.69
CA GLU A 217 8.58 31.90 8.01
C GLU A 217 10.07 31.55 8.03
N GLU A 218 10.47 30.43 7.43
CA GLU A 218 11.87 30.01 7.35
C GLU A 218 12.69 30.98 6.48
N MET A 219 12.14 31.40 5.33
CA MET A 219 12.75 32.42 4.46
C MET A 219 12.87 33.78 5.17
N GLU A 220 11.88 34.19 5.97
CA GLU A 220 11.94 35.44 6.72
C GLU A 220 13.00 35.37 7.84
N ASN A 221 13.10 34.24 8.54
CA ASN A 221 14.13 34.02 9.55
C ASN A 221 15.54 34.03 8.93
N LEU A 222 15.73 33.39 7.77
CA LEU A 222 17.00 33.41 7.05
C LEU A 222 17.40 34.84 6.62
N ARG A 223 16.43 35.66 6.19
CA ARG A 223 16.68 37.08 5.85
C ARG A 223 17.09 37.90 7.07
N LYS A 224 16.40 37.74 8.20
CA LYS A 224 16.77 38.43 9.46
C LYS A 224 18.18 38.07 9.92
N VAL A 225 18.54 36.79 9.84
CA VAL A 225 19.90 36.32 10.16
C VAL A 225 20.95 36.89 9.20
N GLN A 226 20.64 37.01 7.91
CA GLN A 226 21.53 37.67 6.95
C GLN A 226 21.70 39.16 7.25
N GLU A 227 20.62 39.88 7.53
CA GLU A 227 20.67 41.31 7.89
C GLU A 227 21.44 41.56 9.19
N GLU A 228 21.29 40.72 10.21
CA GLU A 228 22.08 40.81 11.44
C GLU A 228 23.57 40.58 11.18
N ARG A 229 23.92 39.56 10.37
CA ARG A 229 25.31 39.32 9.97
C ARG A 229 25.91 40.48 9.19
N GLU A 230 25.14 41.10 8.28
CA GLU A 230 25.59 42.28 7.55
C GLU A 230 25.79 43.48 8.47
N ARG A 231 24.88 43.71 9.42
CA ARG A 231 25.01 44.77 10.43
C ARG A 231 26.24 44.55 11.31
N GLU A 232 26.45 43.34 11.82
CA GLU A 232 27.64 43.01 12.59
C GLU A 232 28.92 43.23 11.79
N ASN A 233 28.94 42.86 10.50
CA ASN A 233 30.10 43.07 9.63
C ASN A 233 30.36 44.56 9.39
N LEU A 234 29.31 45.36 9.14
CA LEU A 234 29.41 46.82 9.02
C LEU A 234 29.91 47.47 10.31
N GLU A 235 29.48 46.97 11.47
CA GLU A 235 29.90 47.48 12.77
C GLU A 235 31.36 47.10 13.09
N LYS A 236 31.76 45.86 12.78
CA LYS A 236 33.16 45.40 12.83
C LYS A 236 34.06 46.23 11.89
N GLU A 237 33.62 46.53 10.67
CA GLU A 237 34.33 47.40 9.74
C GLU A 237 34.46 48.84 10.29
N ARG A 238 33.37 49.41 10.83
CA ARG A 238 33.40 50.74 11.44
C ARG A 238 34.37 50.82 12.62
N MET A 239 34.35 49.83 13.51
CA MET A 239 35.31 49.77 14.63
C MET A 239 36.75 49.62 14.15
N LYS A 240 36.99 48.86 13.07
CA LYS A 240 38.31 48.71 12.46
C LYS A 240 38.82 50.04 11.88
N ARG A 241 37.99 50.74 11.11
CA ARG A 241 38.31 52.08 10.56
C ARG A 241 38.56 53.12 11.66
N ALA A 242 37.80 53.06 12.76
CA ALA A 242 38.01 53.96 13.91
C ALA A 242 39.35 53.70 14.64
N LYS A 243 39.73 52.44 14.80
CA LYS A 243 41.05 52.05 15.35
C LYS A 243 42.20 52.49 14.45
N GLU A 244 42.06 52.33 13.14
CA GLU A 244 43.06 52.78 12.16
C GLU A 244 43.22 54.32 12.19
N GLN A 245 42.13 55.09 12.32
CA GLN A 245 42.20 56.55 12.44
C GLN A 245 42.83 57.02 13.77
N GLN A 246 42.58 56.33 14.88
CA GLN A 246 43.26 56.61 16.15
C GLN A 246 44.76 56.30 16.12
N GLN A 247 45.20 55.35 15.29
CA GLN A 247 46.62 54.97 15.16
C GLN A 247 47.43 55.98 14.31
N VAL A 248 46.78 56.83 13.49
CA VAL A 248 47.43 57.79 12.59
C VAL A 248 47.74 59.15 13.24
N SER A 249 47.36 59.37 14.51
CA SER A 249 47.69 60.62 15.22
C SER A 249 48.97 60.48 16.07
N MET A 250 50.12 60.87 15.50
CA MET A 250 51.35 61.19 16.24
C MET A 250 51.89 62.59 15.82
N PRO A 251 52.46 63.39 16.75
CA PRO A 251 52.76 64.81 16.52
C PRO A 251 54.23 65.07 16.13
N GLY A 252 54.49 65.87 15.08
CA GLY A 252 55.79 66.57 14.95
C GLY A 252 56.34 66.83 13.54
N LEU A 253 56.60 68.13 13.29
CA LEU A 253 57.78 68.73 12.61
C LEU A 253 57.76 69.16 11.11
N LYS A 254 57.66 70.51 10.98
CA LYS A 254 58.39 71.50 10.15
C LYS A 254 58.15 71.69 8.63
N GLN A 255 57.82 72.95 8.35
CA GLN A 255 57.86 73.69 7.08
C GLN A 255 59.19 73.56 6.33
N GLY A 256 59.12 73.47 5.00
CA GLY A 256 60.28 73.70 4.14
C GLY A 256 60.09 73.36 2.65
N SER A 257 59.77 74.40 1.86
CA SER A 257 60.27 74.71 0.50
C SER A 257 60.10 73.78 -0.71
N SER A 258 59.97 74.47 -1.86
CA SER A 258 60.33 74.08 -3.24
C SER A 258 59.19 73.54 -4.11
N THR A 259 58.47 74.42 -4.82
CA THR A 259 58.65 74.77 -6.25
C THR A 259 58.54 73.58 -7.22
N TYR A 260 57.56 73.60 -8.14
CA TYR A 260 57.75 74.06 -9.53
C TYR A 260 56.46 73.88 -10.36
N LEU A 261 56.41 74.61 -11.47
CA LEU A 261 55.24 74.96 -12.27
C LEU A 261 54.74 73.86 -13.23
N ARG A 262 53.41 73.91 -13.43
CA ARG A 262 52.55 73.68 -14.63
C ARG A 262 53.25 73.52 -16.00
N PRO A 263 52.62 72.84 -17.00
CA PRO A 263 51.48 73.48 -17.68
C PRO A 263 50.33 72.57 -18.18
N LYS A 264 49.19 73.24 -18.41
CA LYS A 264 47.99 72.74 -19.11
C LYS A 264 48.27 72.59 -20.62
N LYS A 265 47.64 71.60 -21.26
CA LYS A 265 47.33 71.64 -22.70
C LYS A 265 45.85 71.35 -22.96
N LEU A 266 45.30 72.17 -23.84
CA LEU A 266 43.93 72.21 -24.38
C LEU A 266 43.71 71.17 -25.51
N GLY A 267 42.43 70.84 -25.72
CA GLY A 267 41.80 70.53 -27.03
C GLY A 267 41.95 69.08 -27.51
N LEU A 268 40.95 68.45 -28.12
CA LEU A 268 39.70 68.88 -28.78
C LEU A 268 38.49 68.11 -28.23
#